data_AF-A0A3D1CNS0-F1
#
_entry.id   AF-A0A3D1CNS0-F1
#
_cell.length_a   1.000
_cell.length_b   1.000
_cell.length_c   1.000
_cell.angle_alpha   90.00
_cell.angle_beta   90.00
_cell.angle_gamma   90.00
#
_symmetry.space_group_name_H-M   'P 1'
#
loop_
_entity.id
_entity.type
_entity.pdbx_description
1 polymer ?
#
loop_
_entity_poly.entity_id
_entity_poly.type
_entity_poly.pdbx_seq_one_letter_code
_entity_poly.pdbx_strand_id
1 'polypeptide(L)' 'MTTITRSSLVMYSPDQMFDLVNDVEAYPSFLPWCRDSKIISKND' A
#
# COMPACT_ATOMS: atom_id res chain seq x y z
N MET A 1 15.33 -17.92 -5.88
CA MET A 1 14.25 -17.00 -5.44
C MET A 1 13.44 -16.63 -6.66
N THR A 2 12.11 -16.70 -6.58
CA THR A 2 11.22 -16.31 -7.67
C THR A 2 10.84 -14.84 -7.51
N THR A 3 11.11 -14.02 -8.52
CA THR A 3 10.71 -12.60 -8.54
C THR A 3 9.46 -12.45 -9.40
N ILE A 4 8.45 -11.75 -8.89
CA ILE A 4 7.21 -11.48 -9.63
C ILE A 4 7.05 -9.96 -9.75
N THR A 5 6.85 -9.48 -10.98
CA THR A 5 6.55 -8.08 -11.28
C THR A 5 5.14 -7.97 -11.83
N ARG A 6 4.34 -7.03 -11.31
CA ARG A 6 2.97 -6.75 -11.77
C ARG A 6 2.79 -5.23 -11.87
N SER A 7 2.13 -4.79 -12.92
CA SER A 7 1.81 -3.38 -13.17
C SER A 7 0.37 -3.26 -13.63
N SER A 8 -0.26 -2.11 -13.40
CA SER A 8 -1.62 -1.82 -13.83
C SER A 8 -1.76 -0.34 -14.14
N LEU A 9 -2.57 0.00 -15.14
CA LEU A 9 -2.90 1.37 -15.48
C LEU A 9 -4.13 1.79 -14.66
N VAL A 10 -4.03 2.94 -14.00
CA VAL A 10 -5.10 3.48 -13.15
C VAL A 10 -5.35 4.95 -13.47
N MET A 11 -6.59 5.40 -13.28
CA MET A 11 -7.00 6.79 -13.53
C MET A 11 -6.76 7.69 -12.31
N TYR A 12 -5.59 7.55 -11.69
CA TYR A 12 -5.17 8.33 -10.53
C TYR A 12 -3.79 8.93 -10.78
N SER A 13 -3.54 10.09 -10.17
CA SER A 13 -2.22 10.71 -10.21
C SER A 13 -1.18 9.87 -9.44
N PRO A 14 0.10 10.00 -9.78
CA PRO A 14 1.18 9.37 -9.02
C PRO A 14 1.14 9.71 -7.53
N ASP A 15 0.85 10.97 -7.18
CA ASP A 15 0.80 11.42 -5.78
C ASP A 15 -0.32 10.73 -5.00
N GLN A 16 -1.52 10.61 -5.59
CA GLN A 16 -2.63 9.87 -4.97
C GLN A 16 -2.30 8.40 -4.75
N MET A 17 -1.58 7.77 -5.70
CA MET A 17 -1.17 6.38 -5.54
C MET A 17 -0.04 6.22 -4.52
N PHE A 18 0.85 7.20 -4.42
CA PHE A 18 1.87 7.25 -3.39
C PHE A 18 1.23 7.36 -2.00
N ASP A 19 0.32 8.31 -1.81
CA ASP A 19 -0.38 8.50 -0.53
C ASP A 19 -1.17 7.26 -0.11
N LEU A 20 -1.86 6.61 -1.06
CA LEU A 20 -2.58 5.35 -0.81
C LEU A 20 -1.67 4.23 -0.30
N VAL A 21 -0.46 4.10 -0.86
CA VAL A 21 0.51 3.06 -0.46
C VAL A 21 1.27 3.46 0.81
N ASN A 22 1.50 4.76 1.01
CA ASN A 22 2.19 5.26 2.19
C ASN A 22 1.32 5.17 3.47
N ASP A 23 -0.01 5.22 3.33
CA ASP A 23 -0.95 5.04 4.44
C ASP A 23 -1.14 3.55 4.81
N VAL A 24 -0.08 2.97 5.39
CA VAL A 24 -0.02 1.56 5.78
C VAL A 24 -1.06 1.19 6.84
N GLU A 25 -1.46 2.13 7.70
CA GLU A 25 -2.45 1.90 8.77
C GLU A 25 -3.86 1.67 8.20
N ALA A 26 -4.18 2.27 7.04
CA ALA A 26 -5.47 2.10 6.40
C ALA A 26 -5.63 0.77 5.64
N TYR A 27 -4.56 -0.01 5.45
CA TYR A 27 -4.56 -1.24 4.65
C TYR A 27 -5.70 -2.23 4.98
N PRO A 28 -6.06 -2.49 6.26
CA PRO A 28 -7.16 -3.39 6.60
C PRO A 28 -8.53 -2.93 6.08
N SER A 29 -8.69 -1.63 5.79
CA SER A 29 -9.96 -1.06 5.31
C SER A 29 -10.22 -1.32 3.83
N PHE A 30 -9.17 -1.53 3.02
CA PHE A 30 -9.31 -1.64 1.56
C PHE A 30 -8.64 -2.87 0.94
N LEU A 31 -7.73 -3.55 1.65
CA LEU A 31 -7.15 -4.82 1.20
C LEU A 31 -7.94 -6.00 1.79
N PRO A 32 -8.70 -6.76 1.00
CA PRO A 32 -9.54 -7.85 1.52
C PRO A 32 -8.76 -9.00 2.18
N TRP A 33 -7.44 -9.00 2.03
CA TRP A 33 -6.52 -10.03 2.50
C TRP A 33 -5.67 -9.52 3.67
N CYS A 34 -5.86 -8.27 4.09
CA CYS A 34 -5.18 -7.65 5.22
C CYS A 34 -6.14 -7.60 6.41
N ARG A 35 -5.83 -8.35 7.47
CA ARG A 35 -6.66 -8.37 8.69
C ARG A 35 -6.37 -7.20 9.63
N ASP A 36 -5.10 -6.84 9.75
CA ASP A 36 -4.61 -5.81 10.66
C ASP A 36 -3.26 -5.27 10.15
N SER A 37 -2.95 -4.01 10.45
CA SER A 37 -1.66 -3.40 10.16
C SER A 37 -1.22 -2.53 11.32
N LYS A 38 0.09 -2.53 11.61
CA LYS A 38 0.65 -1.80 12.74
C LYS A 38 2.04 -1.26 12.39
N ILE A 39 2.26 0.01 12.70
CA ILE A 39 3.58 0.64 12.61
C ILE A 39 4.43 0.21 13.82
N ILE A 40 5.60 -0.40 13.55
CA ILE A 40 6.55 -0.85 14.58
C ILE A 40 7.56 0.24 14.93
N SER A 41 7.96 1.03 13.94
CA SER A 41 8.83 2.19 14.09
C SER A 41 8.54 3.19 12.98
N LYS A 42 8.57 4.48 13.30
CA LYS A 42 8.50 5.58 12.34
C LYS A 42 9.64 6.52 12.65
N ASN A 43 10.53 6.70 11.67
CA ASN A 43 11.55 7.73 11.74
C ASN A 43 11.00 8.99 11.05
N ASP A 44 11.33 10.15 11.61
CA ASP A 44 11.06 11.46 11.00
C ASP A 44 12.01 11.74 9.83
#